data_AF-A0A150WME9-F1
#
_entry.id   AF-A0A150WME9-F1
#
_cell.length_a   1.000
_cell.length_b   1.000
_cell.length_c   1.000
_cell.angle_alpha   90.00
_cell.angle_beta   90.00
_cell.angle_gamma   90.00
#
_symmetry.space_group_name_H-M   'P 1'
#
loop_
_entity.id
_entity.type
_entity.pdbx_description
1 polymer ?
#
loop_
_entity_poly.entity_id
_entity_poly.type
_entity_poly.pdbx_seq_one_letter_code
_entity_poly.pdbx_strand_id
1 'polypeptide(L)'
;MRIILSLALVLASSAAFAQNVPAGNKCEKYFGIPRYMQAIQVVAKNAKWSVDEMCTLERIWDIQAEDTQVVNKKGEVEPHVRVYLHRNEDSCHFMVRNADLVVTSKKCYSTY
;
A
#
# COMPACT_ATOMS: atom_id res chain seq x y z
N MET A 1 41.43 -29.12 29.61
CA MET A 1 40.89 -27.80 29.21
C MET A 1 40.45 -27.87 27.75
N ARG A 2 39.28 -28.42 27.50
CA ARG A 2 38.62 -28.48 26.19
C ARG A 2 37.14 -28.31 26.49
N ILE A 3 36.37 -27.71 25.59
CA ILE A 3 34.94 -27.41 25.74
C ILE A 3 34.64 -26.06 26.42
N ILE A 4 35.23 -24.96 25.94
CA ILE A 4 34.55 -23.66 25.99
C ILE A 4 35.04 -22.92 24.74
N LEU A 5 34.23 -22.82 23.68
CA LEU A 5 34.21 -21.72 22.70
C LEU A 5 33.32 -21.99 21.46
N SER A 6 32.60 -23.11 21.38
CA SER A 6 31.75 -23.39 20.21
C SER A 6 30.36 -22.72 20.24
N LEU A 7 30.05 -21.88 21.24
CA LEU A 7 28.69 -21.36 21.48
C LEU A 7 28.39 -19.98 20.87
N ALA A 8 29.37 -19.31 20.26
CA ALA A 8 29.20 -17.94 19.77
C ALA A 8 28.64 -17.81 18.34
N LEU A 9 28.50 -18.91 17.59
CA LEU A 9 28.19 -18.85 16.15
C LEU A 9 26.70 -19.04 15.78
N VAL A 10 25.82 -19.33 16.75
CA VAL A 10 24.42 -19.70 16.45
C VAL A 10 23.45 -18.50 16.54
N LEU A 11 23.91 -17.34 16.99
CA LEU A 11 23.06 -16.15 17.19
C LEU A 11 23.00 -15.21 15.97
N ALA A 12 23.76 -15.47 14.90
CA ALA A 12 23.83 -14.57 13.74
C ALA A 12 22.78 -14.85 12.64
N SER A 13 22.03 -15.95 12.73
CA SER A 13 21.19 -16.44 11.62
C SER A 13 19.71 -16.08 11.68
N SER A 14 19.22 -15.42 12.74
CA SER A 14 17.79 -15.07 12.86
C SER A 14 17.44 -13.62 12.50
N ALA A 15 18.43 -12.76 12.23
CA ALA A 15 18.18 -11.34 11.91
C ALA A 15 17.82 -11.07 10.44
N ALA A 16 17.87 -12.08 9.56
CA ALA A 16 17.70 -11.88 8.11
C ALA A 16 16.25 -11.79 7.62
N PHE A 17 15.25 -12.04 8.48
CA PHE A 17 13.84 -12.08 8.06
C PHE A 17 12.94 -11.02 8.72
N ALA A 18 13.46 -10.19 9.63
CA ALA A 18 12.80 -8.96 10.02
C ALA A 18 13.17 -7.86 9.01
N GLN A 19 12.69 -8.02 7.78
CA GLN A 19 12.81 -7.00 6.75
C GLN A 19 12.05 -5.76 7.24
N ASN A 20 12.80 -4.75 7.71
CA ASN A 20 12.54 -3.32 7.89
C ASN A 20 11.18 -2.72 7.43
N VAL A 21 10.03 -3.33 7.73
CA VAL A 21 8.74 -2.66 7.59
C VAL A 21 8.56 -1.82 8.85
N PRO A 22 8.52 -0.48 8.75
CA PRO A 22 8.27 0.36 9.91
C PRO A 22 6.96 -0.07 10.57
N ALA A 23 6.98 -0.27 11.88
CA ALA A 23 5.74 -0.46 12.63
C ALA A 23 4.75 0.68 12.27
N GLY A 24 3.56 0.31 11.78
CA GLY A 24 2.56 1.27 11.33
C GLY A 24 2.50 1.53 9.82
N ASN A 25 3.28 0.81 9.01
CA ASN A 25 3.13 0.81 7.54
C ASN A 25 1.79 0.22 7.11
N LYS A 26 0.87 1.08 6.64
CA LYS A 26 -0.50 0.69 6.25
C LYS A 26 -0.58 -0.12 4.96
N CYS A 27 0.52 -0.25 4.23
CA CYS A 27 0.59 -0.93 2.94
C CYS A 27 1.14 -2.36 3.05
N GLU A 28 1.63 -2.78 4.21
CA GLU A 28 2.28 -4.09 4.40
C GLU A 28 1.41 -5.26 3.92
N LYS A 29 0.10 -5.19 4.20
CA LYS A 29 -0.91 -6.17 3.75
C LYS A 29 -0.99 -6.37 2.24
N TYR A 30 -0.38 -5.49 1.44
CA TYR A 30 -0.39 -5.54 -0.03
C TYR A 30 0.96 -5.90 -0.66
N PHE A 31 2.04 -6.06 0.10
CA PHE A 31 3.38 -6.32 -0.47
C PHE A 31 3.45 -7.59 -1.34
N GLY A 32 2.65 -8.60 -1.03
CA GLY A 32 2.51 -9.82 -1.84
C GLY A 32 1.53 -9.71 -3.02
N ILE A 33 0.93 -8.53 -3.26
CA ILE A 33 -0.13 -8.32 -4.26
C ILE A 33 0.29 -7.18 -5.20
N PRO A 34 1.11 -7.48 -6.24
CA PRO A 34 1.73 -6.46 -7.10
C PRO A 34 0.73 -5.46 -7.70
N ARG A 35 -0.45 -5.94 -8.08
CA ARG A 35 -1.51 -5.11 -8.65
C ARG A 35 -1.98 -4.01 -7.69
N TYR A 36 -2.14 -4.33 -6.41
CA TYR A 36 -2.53 -3.34 -5.40
C TYR A 36 -1.38 -2.38 -5.10
N MET A 37 -0.15 -2.87 -5.01
CA MET A 37 1.02 -1.99 -4.81
C MET A 37 1.25 -1.02 -5.97
N GLN A 38 1.03 -1.45 -7.21
CA GLN A 38 1.08 -0.55 -8.38
C GLN A 38 0.00 0.54 -8.31
N ALA A 39 -1.23 0.19 -7.95
CA ALA A 39 -2.30 1.17 -7.78
C ALA A 39 -1.99 2.16 -6.63
N ILE A 40 -1.46 1.68 -5.50
CA ILE A 40 -1.03 2.50 -4.37
C ILE A 40 0.11 3.44 -4.79
N GLN A 41 1.07 2.98 -5.58
CA GLN A 41 2.15 3.82 -6.15
C GLN A 41 1.61 4.95 -7.02
N VAL A 42 0.63 4.65 -7.87
CA VAL A 42 -0.04 5.66 -8.71
C VAL A 42 -0.75 6.71 -7.84
N VAL A 43 -1.42 6.27 -6.77
CA VAL A 43 -2.13 7.17 -5.85
C VAL A 43 -1.16 8.03 -5.04
N ALA A 44 -0.07 7.47 -4.53
CA ALA A 44 0.98 8.23 -3.85
C ALA A 44 1.51 9.34 -4.77
N LYS A 45 1.85 9.01 -6.01
CA LYS A 45 2.28 9.97 -7.03
C LYS A 45 1.22 11.05 -7.31
N ASN A 46 -0.05 10.66 -7.44
CA ASN A 46 -1.16 11.61 -7.65
C ASN A 46 -1.34 12.56 -6.45
N ALA A 47 -1.15 12.05 -5.23
CA ALA A 47 -1.21 12.81 -3.99
C ALA A 47 0.07 13.61 -3.68
N LYS A 48 1.11 13.47 -4.53
CA LYS A 48 2.45 14.08 -4.38
C LYS A 48 3.19 13.62 -3.12
N TRP A 49 3.04 12.35 -2.75
CA TRP A 49 3.85 11.69 -1.72
C TRP A 49 4.71 10.59 -2.34
N SER A 50 5.79 10.25 -1.64
CA SER A 50 6.40 8.93 -1.86
C SER A 50 5.46 7.83 -1.34
N VAL A 51 5.67 6.60 -1.79
CA VAL A 51 4.91 5.44 -1.28
C VAL A 51 5.15 5.27 0.21
N ASP A 52 6.43 5.29 0.64
CA ASP A 52 6.80 5.13 2.04
C ASP A 52 6.15 6.21 2.91
N GLU A 53 6.23 7.48 2.50
CA GLU A 53 5.56 8.59 3.19
C GLU A 53 4.06 8.33 3.30
N MET A 54 3.37 8.00 2.21
CA MET A 54 1.93 7.73 2.24
C MET A 54 1.59 6.55 3.17
N CYS A 55 2.40 5.49 3.15
CA CYS A 55 2.16 4.29 3.94
C CYS A 55 2.46 4.48 5.44
N THR A 56 3.22 5.51 5.83
CA THR A 56 3.58 5.77 7.25
C THR A 56 3.04 7.09 7.80
N LEU A 57 2.40 7.94 7.00
CA LEU A 57 1.84 9.22 7.43
C LEU A 57 0.80 9.04 8.55
N GLU A 58 1.00 9.69 9.69
CA GLU A 58 0.12 9.57 10.88
C GLU A 58 -1.33 9.99 10.62
N ARG A 59 -1.52 11.00 9.75
CA ARG A 59 -2.87 11.49 9.39
C ARG A 59 -3.66 10.52 8.52
N ILE A 60 -2.99 9.55 7.90
CA ILE A 60 -3.66 8.45 7.21
C ILE A 60 -3.85 7.38 8.28
N TRP A 61 -5.07 6.92 8.49
CA TRP A 61 -5.37 5.88 9.47
C TRP A 61 -5.33 4.50 8.83
N ASP A 62 -5.86 4.38 7.61
CA ASP A 62 -5.81 3.14 6.83
C ASP A 62 -5.71 3.41 5.32
N ILE A 63 -5.16 2.42 4.61
CA ILE A 63 -5.14 2.35 3.16
C ILE A 63 -5.86 1.06 2.75
N GLN A 64 -6.99 1.19 2.07
CA GLN A 64 -7.74 0.06 1.53
C GLN A 64 -7.52 -0.01 0.01
N ALA A 65 -7.20 -1.19 -0.53
CA ALA A 65 -7.12 -1.44 -1.95
C ALA A 65 -8.01 -2.64 -2.29
N GLU A 66 -8.92 -2.45 -3.25
CA GLU A 66 -9.86 -3.49 -3.67
C GLU A 66 -10.10 -3.47 -5.17
N ASP A 67 -10.46 -4.61 -5.71
CA ASP A 67 -10.86 -4.73 -7.11
C ASP A 67 -12.20 -4.06 -7.36
N THR A 68 -12.30 -3.36 -8.49
CA THR A 68 -13.55 -2.75 -8.92
C THR A 68 -13.62 -2.70 -10.44
N GLN A 69 -14.80 -2.35 -10.96
CA GLN A 69 -15.06 -2.28 -12.39
C GLN A 69 -15.82 -0.99 -12.70
N VAL A 70 -15.52 -0.41 -13.85
CA VAL A 70 -16.23 0.77 -14.38
C VAL A 70 -16.71 0.45 -15.78
N VAL A 71 -17.98 0.68 -16.07
CA VAL A 71 -18.50 0.58 -17.44
C VAL A 71 -18.20 1.89 -18.16
N ASN A 72 -17.45 1.83 -19.25
CA ASN A 72 -17.09 3.02 -20.01
C ASN A 72 -18.24 3.48 -20.92
N LYS A 73 -18.06 4.59 -21.64
CA LYS A 73 -19.09 5.14 -22.54
C LYS A 73 -19.44 4.24 -23.73
N LYS A 74 -18.61 3.24 -24.04
CA LYS A 74 -18.85 2.24 -25.09
C LYS A 74 -19.59 1.01 -24.56
N GLY A 75 -19.90 0.96 -23.26
CA GLY A 75 -20.50 -0.21 -22.62
C GLY A 75 -19.50 -1.31 -22.26
N GLU A 76 -18.20 -1.05 -22.38
CA GLU A 76 -17.15 -2.02 -22.06
C GLU A 76 -16.83 -1.97 -20.55
N VAL A 77 -16.59 -3.14 -19.95
CA VAL A 77 -16.14 -3.24 -18.56
C VAL A 77 -14.65 -2.97 -18.49
N GLU A 78 -14.26 -1.90 -17.79
CA GLU A 78 -12.88 -1.54 -17.52
C GLU A 78 -12.49 -1.95 -16.08
N PRO A 79 -11.60 -2.94 -15.91
CA PRO A 79 -11.07 -3.32 -14.61
C PRO A 79 -10.25 -2.18 -13.98
N HIS A 80 -10.50 -1.92 -12.70
CA HIS A 80 -9.80 -0.93 -11.90
C HIS A 80 -9.38 -1.54 -10.55
N VAL A 81 -8.50 -0.84 -9.85
CA VAL A 81 -8.30 -0.96 -8.41
C VAL A 81 -8.81 0.33 -7.79
N ARG A 82 -9.68 0.19 -6.79
CA ARG A 82 -10.08 1.30 -5.94
C ARG A 82 -9.14 1.38 -4.75
N VAL A 83 -8.51 2.53 -4.56
CA VAL A 83 -7.66 2.79 -3.41
C VAL A 83 -8.32 3.85 -2.54
N TYR A 84 -8.54 3.54 -1.28
CA TYR A 84 -9.03 4.47 -0.27
C TYR A 84 -7.87 4.93 0.60
N LEU A 85 -7.83 6.23 0.85
CA LEU A 85 -7.01 6.86 1.88
C LEU A 85 -7.96 7.36 2.97
N HIS A 86 -8.04 6.61 4.07
CA HIS A 86 -8.84 7.00 5.22
C HIS A 86 -8.01 7.93 6.10
N ARG A 87 -8.44 9.18 6.26
CA ARG A 87 -7.78 10.17 7.11
C ARG A 87 -8.68 10.57 8.27
N ASN A 88 -8.10 11.29 9.23
CA ASN A 88 -8.79 11.79 10.42
C ASN A 88 -10.05 12.62 10.10
N GLU A 89 -9.99 13.48 9.07
CA GLU A 89 -11.06 14.45 8.75
C GLU A 89 -11.85 14.09 7.51
N ASP A 90 -11.26 13.33 6.60
CA ASP A 90 -11.87 12.96 5.35
C ASP A 90 -11.43 11.56 4.90
N SER A 91 -12.12 11.01 3.90
CA SER A 91 -11.66 9.86 3.15
C SER A 91 -11.66 10.19 1.67
N CYS A 92 -10.56 9.86 0.99
CA CYS A 92 -10.48 9.99 -0.46
C CYS A 92 -10.42 8.61 -1.10
N HIS A 93 -11.21 8.36 -2.13
CA HIS A 93 -11.07 7.18 -2.98
C HIS A 93 -10.59 7.54 -4.38
N PHE A 94 -9.74 6.69 -4.93
CA PHE A 94 -9.10 6.83 -6.22
C PHE A 94 -9.43 5.58 -7.04
N MET A 95 -9.85 5.77 -8.28
CA MET A 95 -10.07 4.69 -9.24
C MET A 95 -8.83 4.63 -10.14
N VAL A 96 -8.03 3.58 -10.04
CA VAL A 96 -6.85 3.36 -10.88
C VAL A 96 -7.19 2.31 -11.92
N ARG A 97 -7.11 2.66 -13.21
CA ARG A 97 -7.40 1.71 -14.28
C ARG A 97 -6.25 0.73 -14.44
N ASN A 98 -6.55 -0.55 -14.57
CA ASN A 98 -5.51 -1.59 -14.67
C ASN A 98 -4.69 -1.49 -15.97
N ALA A 99 -5.31 -1.06 -17.08
CA ALA A 99 -4.71 -1.11 -18.40
C ALA A 99 -3.52 -0.14 -18.57
N ASP A 100 -3.60 1.03 -17.96
CA ASP A 100 -2.66 2.14 -18.16
C ASP A 100 -2.16 2.76 -16.84
N LEU A 101 -2.61 2.25 -15.70
CA LEU A 101 -2.25 2.72 -14.36
C LEU A 101 -2.53 4.23 -14.16
N VAL A 102 -3.62 4.72 -14.75
CA VAL A 102 -4.07 6.11 -14.61
C VAL A 102 -5.19 6.23 -13.58
N VAL A 103 -5.15 7.30 -12.77
CA VAL A 103 -6.29 7.70 -11.93
C VAL A 103 -7.40 8.24 -12.82
N THR A 104 -8.49 7.50 -12.96
CA THR A 104 -9.66 7.89 -13.78
C THR A 104 -10.70 8.67 -12.99
N SER A 105 -10.69 8.53 -11.66
CA SER A 105 -11.57 9.29 -10.77
C SER A 105 -10.92 9.46 -9.40
N LYS A 106 -11.19 10.61 -8.78
CA LYS A 106 -10.86 10.92 -7.39
C LYS A 106 -12.09 11.58 -6.77
N LYS A 107 -12.56 11.07 -5.64
CA LYS A 107 -13.55 11.77 -4.81
C LYS A 107 -13.14 11.69 -3.35
N CYS A 108 -13.34 12.80 -2.66
CA CYS A 108 -13.10 12.90 -1.23
C CYS A 108 -14.41 13.28 -0.56
N TYR A 109 -14.67 12.71 0.60
CA TYR A 109 -15.84 12.97 1.40
C TYR A 109 -15.44 13.16 2.86
N SER A 110 -16.17 14.03 3.56
CA SER A 110 -16.04 14.19 5.01
C SER A 110 -16.34 12.87 5.68
N THR A 111 -15.54 12.51 6.67
CA THR A 111 -15.80 11.33 7.52
C THR A 111 -16.74 11.68 8.71
N TYR A 112 -17.16 12.95 8.79
CA TYR A 112 -18.14 13.53 9.73
C TYR A 112 -19.41 14.00 9.03
#